data_AF-A0A953CS73-F1
#
_entry.id   AF-A0A953CS73-F1
#
_cell.length_a   1.000
_cell.length_b   1.000
_cell.length_c   1.000
_cell.angle_alpha   90.00
_cell.angle_beta   90.00
_cell.angle_gamma   90.00
#
_symmetry.space_group_name_H-M   'P 1'
#
loop_
_entity.id
_entity.type
_entity.pdbx_description
1 polymer ?
#
loop_
_entity_poly.entity_id
_entity_poly.type
_entity_poly.pdbx_seq_one_letter_code
_entity_poly.pdbx_strand_id
1 'polypeptide(L)'
;MTNQSIILSRKNISLLLAIVCCVSFNHSIWAKSLNEVEVDAVRIVAEKFCYADFEGDPDIRMDITKYTTSRRKEESRKDPELLGKVIAFEADPIFVVKSFEITNIIVEKNTAVVTVVFDRIAKSMGSGLPGRKIIADDLKQDVVTLQLIRDQEKWWILDPPIPRVSIKALHQFYKDRIDSMAEWIFTKQASDSQKNNYEEMNKILEILRSLM
;
A
#
# COMPACT_ATOMS: atom_id res chain seq x y z
N MET A 1 67.21 -36.23 -9.61
CA MET A 1 66.66 -34.98 -9.03
C MET A 1 66.80 -33.89 -10.09
N THR A 2 65.73 -33.63 -10.85
CA THR A 2 65.70 -32.62 -11.92
C THR A 2 64.68 -31.55 -11.52
N ASN A 3 65.17 -30.42 -11.01
CA ASN A 3 64.33 -29.25 -10.73
C ASN A 3 64.02 -28.54 -12.04
N GLN A 4 62.78 -28.71 -12.54
CA GLN A 4 62.23 -27.85 -13.57
C GLN A 4 61.69 -26.58 -12.93
N SER A 5 62.45 -25.50 -13.05
CA SER A 5 61.97 -24.15 -12.74
C SER A 5 61.03 -23.68 -13.86
N ILE A 6 59.73 -23.59 -13.55
CA ILE A 6 58.72 -23.02 -14.43
C ILE A 6 58.94 -21.50 -14.48
N ILE A 7 59.54 -21.02 -15.58
CA ILE A 7 59.61 -19.59 -15.89
C ILE A 7 58.25 -19.19 -16.48
N LEU A 8 57.35 -18.69 -15.62
CA LEU A 8 56.12 -18.04 -16.05
C LEU A 8 56.46 -16.72 -16.75
N SER A 9 56.39 -16.74 -18.09
CA SER A 9 56.52 -15.58 -18.96
C SER A 9 55.56 -14.45 -18.54
N ARG A 10 56.11 -13.25 -18.28
CA ARG A 10 55.37 -12.03 -17.91
C ARG A 10 54.21 -11.67 -18.86
N LYS A 11 54.18 -12.20 -20.09
CA LYS A 11 53.10 -11.94 -21.06
C LYS A 11 51.77 -12.61 -20.69
N ASN A 12 51.77 -13.74 -19.97
CA ASN A 12 50.53 -14.45 -19.61
C ASN A 12 49.83 -13.89 -18.38
N ILE A 13 50.56 -13.18 -17.51
CA ILE A 13 50.00 -12.56 -16.29
C ILE A 13 49.11 -11.36 -16.65
N SER A 14 49.49 -10.60 -17.69
CA SER A 14 48.71 -9.44 -18.14
C SER A 14 47.36 -9.84 -18.75
N LEU A 15 47.30 -10.98 -19.44
CA LEU A 15 46.06 -11.51 -20.03
C LEU A 15 45.09 -12.05 -18.96
N LEU A 16 45.63 -12.72 -17.93
CA LEU A 16 44.85 -13.19 -16.78
C LEU A 16 44.27 -12.04 -15.94
N LEU A 17 45.04 -10.96 -15.71
CA LEU A 17 44.54 -9.77 -15.01
C LEU A 17 43.45 -9.02 -15.80
N ALA A 18 43.57 -8.95 -17.13
CA ALA A 18 42.56 -8.31 -17.99
C ALA A 18 41.22 -9.07 -17.96
N ILE A 19 41.25 -10.40 -17.95
CA ILE A 19 40.03 -11.23 -17.85
C ILE A 19 39.37 -11.07 -16.47
N VAL A 20 40.14 -11.03 -15.39
CA VAL A 20 39.60 -10.83 -14.03
C VAL A 20 38.96 -9.44 -13.87
N CYS A 21 39.53 -8.39 -14.49
CA CYS A 21 38.93 -7.06 -14.51
C CYS A 21 37.63 -7.01 -15.34
N CYS A 22 37.58 -7.65 -16.52
CA CYS A 22 36.36 -7.67 -17.32
C CYS A 22 35.19 -8.43 -16.65
N VAL A 23 35.47 -9.51 -15.91
CA VAL A 23 34.44 -10.29 -15.20
C VAL A 23 33.91 -9.55 -13.96
N SER A 24 34.76 -8.77 -13.27
CA SER A 24 34.36 -7.97 -12.10
C SER A 24 33.64 -6.67 -12.50
N PHE A 25 34.04 -6.01 -13.59
CA PHE A 25 33.29 -4.88 -14.16
C PHE A 25 31.90 -5.30 -14.65
N ASN A 26 31.79 -6.44 -15.33
CA ASN A 26 30.48 -6.97 -15.75
C ASN A 26 29.58 -7.34 -14.56
N HIS A 27 30.13 -7.94 -13.48
CA HIS A 27 29.34 -8.21 -12.27
C HIS A 27 28.82 -6.93 -11.62
N SER A 28 29.63 -5.86 -11.55
CA SER A 28 29.21 -4.60 -10.93
C SER A 28 28.13 -3.86 -11.72
N ILE A 29 28.21 -3.87 -13.05
CA ILE A 29 27.21 -3.26 -13.94
C ILE A 29 25.92 -4.08 -13.89
N TRP A 30 26.02 -5.40 -13.92
CA TRP A 30 24.87 -6.29 -13.87
C TRP A 30 24.18 -6.27 -12.50
N ALA A 31 24.94 -6.20 -11.41
CA ALA A 31 24.39 -6.06 -10.05
C ALA A 31 23.71 -4.70 -9.85
N LYS A 32 24.25 -3.62 -10.43
CA LYS A 32 23.62 -2.29 -10.40
C LYS A 32 22.34 -2.25 -11.24
N SER A 33 22.34 -2.83 -12.44
CA SER A 33 21.16 -2.90 -13.29
C SER A 33 20.07 -3.82 -12.74
N LEU A 34 20.44 -4.95 -12.12
CA LEU A 34 19.50 -5.85 -11.42
C LEU A 34 18.82 -5.13 -10.26
N ASN A 35 19.56 -4.31 -9.51
CA ASN A 35 18.99 -3.58 -8.38
C ASN A 35 18.02 -2.49 -8.84
N GLU A 36 18.32 -1.80 -9.96
CA GLU A 36 17.39 -0.82 -10.56
C GLU A 36 16.08 -1.48 -11.05
N VAL A 37 16.17 -2.63 -11.73
CA VAL A 37 14.97 -3.38 -12.18
C VAL A 37 14.11 -3.85 -11.01
N GLU A 38 14.72 -4.34 -9.93
CA GLU A 38 13.98 -4.78 -8.74
C GLU A 38 13.36 -3.59 -7.99
N VAL A 39 14.06 -2.45 -7.89
CA VAL A 39 13.52 -1.22 -7.31
C VAL A 39 12.31 -0.72 -8.10
N ASP A 40 12.36 -0.75 -9.42
CA ASP A 40 11.24 -0.35 -10.28
C ASP A 40 10.05 -1.30 -10.13
N ALA A 41 10.29 -2.62 -10.07
CA ALA A 41 9.23 -3.60 -9.83
C ALA A 41 8.55 -3.39 -8.46
N VAL A 42 9.33 -3.13 -7.42
CA VAL A 42 8.82 -2.81 -6.07
C VAL A 42 8.04 -1.50 -6.08
N ARG A 43 8.55 -0.46 -6.76
CA ARG A 43 7.89 0.83 -6.91
C ARG A 43 6.51 0.67 -7.53
N ILE A 44 6.40 -0.06 -8.63
CA ILE A 44 5.12 -0.31 -9.32
C ILE A 44 4.09 -0.93 -8.39
N VAL A 45 4.49 -1.94 -7.60
CA VAL A 45 3.57 -2.60 -6.65
C VAL A 45 3.17 -1.66 -5.51
N ALA A 46 4.12 -0.90 -4.96
CA ALA A 46 3.84 0.07 -3.90
C ALA A 46 2.95 1.22 -4.36
N GLU A 47 3.18 1.77 -5.55
CA GLU A 47 2.32 2.79 -6.16
C GLU A 47 0.92 2.25 -6.41
N LYS A 48 0.82 1.06 -7.01
CA LYS A 48 -0.47 0.40 -7.25
C LYS A 48 -1.25 0.20 -5.94
N PHE A 49 -0.59 -0.17 -4.86
CA PHE A 49 -1.21 -0.26 -3.53
C PHE A 49 -1.66 1.10 -2.99
N CYS A 50 -0.80 2.11 -3.05
CA CYS A 50 -1.14 3.44 -2.54
C CYS A 50 -2.29 4.07 -3.33
N TYR A 51 -2.32 3.92 -4.66
CA TYR A 51 -3.43 4.38 -5.48
C TYR A 51 -4.73 3.62 -5.19
N ALA A 52 -4.67 2.31 -4.97
CA ALA A 52 -5.86 1.53 -4.60
C ALA A 52 -6.47 2.01 -3.28
N ASP A 53 -5.63 2.23 -2.26
CA ASP A 53 -6.10 2.80 -0.99
C ASP A 53 -6.64 4.23 -1.17
N PHE A 54 -5.95 5.06 -1.95
CA PHE A 54 -6.29 6.46 -2.17
C PHE A 54 -7.63 6.64 -2.92
N GLU A 55 -7.88 5.82 -3.94
CA GLU A 55 -9.11 5.83 -4.73
C GLU A 55 -10.22 4.96 -4.11
N GLY A 56 -9.90 4.14 -3.11
CA GLY A 56 -10.86 3.27 -2.46
C GLY A 56 -11.22 2.02 -3.27
N ASP A 57 -10.29 1.48 -4.06
CA ASP A 57 -10.47 0.30 -4.90
C ASP A 57 -10.10 -1.00 -4.12
N PRO A 58 -11.10 -1.82 -3.72
CA PRO A 58 -10.86 -3.02 -2.93
C PRO A 58 -10.26 -4.18 -3.73
N ASP A 59 -10.51 -4.25 -5.04
CA ASP A 59 -10.12 -5.39 -5.88
C ASP A 59 -8.60 -5.47 -5.99
N ILE A 60 -7.97 -4.31 -6.20
CA ILE A 60 -6.51 -4.21 -6.27
C ILE A 60 -5.87 -4.63 -4.93
N ARG A 61 -6.44 -4.21 -3.80
CA ARG A 61 -5.93 -4.56 -2.47
C ARG A 61 -5.94 -6.07 -2.26
N MET A 62 -6.97 -6.77 -2.71
CA MET A 62 -7.05 -8.23 -2.62
C MET A 62 -5.94 -8.94 -3.41
N ASP A 63 -5.58 -8.38 -4.56
CA ASP A 63 -4.65 -8.97 -5.53
C ASP A 63 -3.18 -8.80 -5.20
N ILE A 64 -2.80 -7.79 -4.42
CA ILE A 64 -1.40 -7.43 -4.18
C ILE A 64 -0.98 -7.54 -2.71
N THR A 65 -1.89 -7.93 -1.81
CA THR A 65 -1.60 -8.04 -0.38
C THR A 65 -1.53 -9.48 0.12
N LYS A 66 -0.66 -9.69 1.11
CA LYS A 66 -0.55 -10.93 1.90
C LYS A 66 -0.58 -10.62 3.38
N TYR A 67 -1.13 -11.56 4.13
CA TYR A 67 -1.11 -11.52 5.59
C TYR A 67 -0.21 -12.62 6.14
N THR A 68 0.58 -12.26 7.16
CA THR A 68 1.24 -13.25 8.01
C THR A 68 0.20 -14.13 8.70
N THR A 69 0.59 -15.31 9.16
CA THR A 69 -0.32 -16.20 9.90
C THR A 69 -0.93 -15.52 11.13
N SER A 70 -0.17 -14.66 11.80
CA SER A 70 -0.65 -13.89 12.95
C SER A 70 -1.73 -12.89 12.53
N ARG A 71 -1.41 -12.05 11.54
CA ARG A 71 -2.34 -11.03 11.05
C ARG A 71 -3.60 -11.64 10.46
N ARG A 72 -3.49 -12.74 9.71
CA ARG A 72 -4.63 -13.48 9.16
C ARG A 72 -5.57 -13.98 10.25
N LYS A 73 -5.06 -14.47 11.39
CA LYS A 73 -5.88 -14.90 12.53
C LYS A 73 -6.60 -13.74 13.21
N GLU A 74 -5.98 -12.56 13.24
CA GLU A 74 -6.62 -11.35 13.76
C GLU A 74 -7.74 -10.89 12.84
N GLU A 75 -7.46 -10.74 11.54
CA GLU A 75 -8.44 -10.27 10.58
C GLU A 75 -9.60 -11.27 10.39
N SER A 76 -9.35 -12.58 10.45
CA SER A 76 -10.41 -13.59 10.40
C SER A 76 -11.40 -13.52 11.56
N ARG A 77 -11.04 -12.89 12.69
CA ARG A 77 -11.97 -12.67 13.80
C ARG A 77 -12.88 -11.47 13.57
N LYS A 78 -12.44 -10.51 12.77
CA LYS A 78 -13.19 -9.29 12.42
C LYS A 78 -14.07 -9.55 11.21
N ASP A 79 -13.49 -10.16 10.19
CA ASP A 79 -14.11 -10.49 8.91
C ASP A 79 -13.60 -11.86 8.43
N PRO A 80 -14.34 -12.94 8.71
CA PRO A 80 -13.95 -14.29 8.31
C PRO A 80 -13.89 -14.50 6.79
N GLU A 81 -14.65 -13.72 6.01
CA GLU A 81 -14.85 -13.94 4.58
C GLU A 81 -13.80 -13.18 3.76
N LEU A 82 -13.64 -11.88 4.01
CA LEU A 82 -12.74 -11.03 3.23
C LEU A 82 -11.38 -10.86 3.92
N LEU A 83 -11.23 -11.35 5.16
CA LEU A 83 -9.99 -11.35 5.93
C LEU A 83 -9.35 -9.96 6.03
N GLY A 84 -10.16 -8.89 6.09
CA GLY A 84 -9.68 -7.51 6.15
C GLY A 84 -8.97 -7.03 4.86
N LYS A 85 -9.21 -7.69 3.72
CA LYS A 85 -8.67 -7.27 2.42
C LYS A 85 -9.53 -6.23 1.71
N VAL A 86 -10.81 -6.14 2.07
CA VAL A 86 -11.76 -5.15 1.57
C VAL A 86 -11.93 -4.08 2.64
N ILE A 87 -11.97 -2.82 2.22
CA ILE A 87 -12.13 -1.68 3.12
C ILE A 87 -13.63 -1.38 3.28
N ALA A 88 -14.18 -1.62 4.46
CA ALA A 88 -15.52 -1.20 4.81
C ALA A 88 -15.50 0.24 5.35
N PHE A 89 -15.67 1.26 4.49
CA PHE A 89 -15.57 2.68 4.89
C PHE A 89 -16.47 3.11 6.05
N GLU A 90 -17.55 2.38 6.31
CA GLU A 90 -18.50 2.65 7.40
C GLU A 90 -18.05 2.03 8.74
N ALA A 91 -17.16 1.04 8.71
CA ALA A 91 -16.79 0.22 9.88
C ALA A 91 -15.29 0.29 10.18
N ASP A 92 -14.43 0.20 9.17
CA ASP A 92 -12.99 0.07 9.32
C ASP A 92 -12.33 1.40 9.65
N PRO A 93 -11.30 1.44 10.51
CA PRO A 93 -10.51 2.64 10.67
C PRO A 93 -9.87 3.05 9.33
N ILE A 94 -9.93 4.33 9.01
CA ILE A 94 -9.29 4.94 7.84
C ILE A 94 -8.64 6.27 8.22
N PHE A 95 -7.62 6.64 7.47
CA PHE A 95 -7.10 8.01 7.44
C PHE A 95 -7.53 8.69 6.14
N VAL A 96 -7.84 9.98 6.23
CA VAL A 96 -8.17 10.80 5.06
C VAL A 96 -6.94 11.60 4.68
N VAL A 97 -6.55 11.51 3.41
CA VAL A 97 -5.31 12.10 2.89
C VAL A 97 -5.58 12.93 1.63
N LYS A 98 -4.75 13.95 1.39
CA LYS A 98 -4.78 14.78 0.17
C LYS A 98 -3.90 14.23 -0.94
N SER A 99 -2.75 13.69 -0.58
CA SER A 99 -1.76 13.17 -1.51
C SER A 99 -0.84 12.17 -0.82
N PHE A 100 -0.01 11.50 -1.60
CA PHE A 100 1.06 10.64 -1.11
C PHE A 100 2.29 10.73 -2.01
N GLU A 101 3.45 10.41 -1.45
CA GLU A 101 4.73 10.35 -2.15
C GLU A 101 5.57 9.18 -1.63
N ILE A 102 6.11 8.38 -2.55
CA ILE A 102 7.11 7.36 -2.21
C ILE A 102 8.48 8.04 -2.15
N THR A 103 9.03 8.13 -0.94
CA THR A 103 10.28 8.87 -0.68
C THR A 103 11.51 7.97 -0.66
N ASN A 104 11.35 6.69 -0.34
CA ASN A 104 12.47 5.76 -0.24
C ASN A 104 12.06 4.33 -0.58
N ILE A 105 12.95 3.59 -1.24
CA ILE A 105 12.80 2.17 -1.55
C ILE A 105 14.13 1.49 -1.25
N ILE A 106 14.09 0.49 -0.36
CA ILE A 106 15.24 -0.35 -0.04
C ILE A 106 14.86 -1.78 -0.39
N VAL A 107 15.61 -2.40 -1.30
CA VAL A 107 15.40 -3.79 -1.73
C VAL A 107 16.53 -4.66 -1.20
N GLU A 108 16.16 -5.77 -0.55
CA GLU A 108 17.08 -6.77 0.00
C GLU A 108 16.62 -8.17 -0.41
N LYS A 109 17.24 -8.71 -1.46
CA LYS A 109 16.96 -10.06 -1.99
C LYS A 109 15.46 -10.29 -2.28
N ASN A 110 14.76 -10.92 -1.35
CA ASN A 110 13.34 -11.29 -1.46
C ASN A 110 12.44 -10.42 -0.58
N THR A 111 12.95 -9.32 -0.06
CA THR A 111 12.22 -8.38 0.77
C THR A 111 12.48 -6.96 0.29
N ALA A 112 11.53 -6.06 0.51
CA ALA A 112 11.74 -4.65 0.31
C ALA A 112 10.99 -3.83 1.35
N VAL A 113 11.48 -2.63 1.58
CA VAL A 113 10.88 -1.64 2.46
C VAL A 113 10.66 -0.37 1.67
N VAL A 114 9.43 0.09 1.62
CA VAL A 114 9.05 1.33 0.92
C VAL A 114 8.55 2.33 1.96
N THR A 115 9.11 3.54 1.94
CA THR A 115 8.65 4.65 2.78
C THR A 115 7.75 5.55 1.97
N VAL A 116 6.54 5.77 2.47
CA VAL A 116 5.52 6.61 1.84
C VAL A 116 5.15 7.72 2.81
N VAL A 117 5.13 8.95 2.33
CA VAL A 117 4.68 10.12 3.09
C VAL A 117 3.30 10.51 2.57
N PHE A 118 2.34 10.62 3.46
CA PHE A 118 0.99 11.06 3.14
C PHE A 118 0.71 12.43 3.74
N ASP A 119 0.06 13.31 2.96
CA ASP A 119 -0.52 14.56 3.49
C ASP A 119 -1.87 14.23 4.13
N ARG A 120 -1.86 14.01 5.45
CA ARG A 120 -3.04 13.60 6.22
C ARG A 120 -3.80 14.83 6.70
N ILE A 121 -5.13 14.73 6.67
CA ILE A 121 -6.01 15.84 7.02
C ILE A 121 -7.12 15.45 8.00
N ALA A 122 -7.45 14.16 8.08
CA ALA A 122 -8.45 13.67 9.01
C ALA A 122 -8.24 12.19 9.32
N LYS A 123 -8.95 11.72 10.34
CA LYS A 123 -9.04 10.30 10.70
C LYS A 123 -10.47 9.93 11.00
N SER A 124 -10.83 8.68 10.75
CA SER A 124 -12.08 8.14 11.25
C SER A 124 -11.97 7.72 12.71
N MET A 125 -13.02 7.95 13.48
CA MET A 125 -13.20 7.39 14.82
C MET A 125 -14.60 6.77 14.94
N GLY A 126 -14.73 5.80 15.85
CA GLY A 126 -15.95 5.02 16.02
C GLY A 126 -16.18 4.00 14.91
N SER A 127 -17.13 3.10 15.15
CA SER A 127 -17.48 1.98 14.28
C SER A 127 -18.96 2.01 13.93
N GLY A 128 -19.31 1.80 12.66
CA GLY A 128 -20.68 1.77 12.16
C GLY A 128 -21.32 3.17 12.03
N LEU A 129 -22.34 3.28 11.17
CA LEU A 129 -22.89 4.58 10.76
C LEU A 129 -23.48 5.48 11.84
N PRO A 130 -24.02 5.04 13.00
CA PRO A 130 -24.37 6.01 14.04
C PRO A 130 -23.16 6.45 14.89
N GLY A 131 -22.06 5.69 14.88
CA GLY A 131 -20.86 5.97 15.68
C GLY A 131 -19.71 6.57 14.90
N ARG A 132 -19.76 6.54 13.57
CA ARG A 132 -18.70 6.94 12.66
C ARG A 132 -18.54 8.45 12.63
N LYS A 133 -17.32 8.92 12.89
CA LYS A 133 -16.97 10.34 12.81
C LYS A 133 -15.70 10.52 11.99
N ILE A 134 -15.71 11.49 11.09
CA ILE A 134 -14.50 12.00 10.45
C ILE A 134 -14.05 13.24 11.24
N ILE A 135 -12.85 13.18 11.80
CA ILE A 135 -12.32 14.22 12.67
C ILE A 135 -11.06 14.76 12.01
N ALA A 136 -11.04 16.07 11.77
CA ALA A 136 -9.87 16.77 11.27
C ALA A 136 -8.66 16.49 12.16
N ASP A 137 -7.50 16.30 11.54
CA ASP A 137 -6.25 16.03 12.23
C ASP A 137 -5.29 17.18 12.01
N ASP A 138 -4.60 17.59 13.07
CA ASP A 138 -3.55 18.62 12.99
C ASP A 138 -2.24 18.05 12.41
N LEU A 139 -2.14 16.72 12.34
CA LEU A 139 -0.99 16.03 11.76
C LEU A 139 -0.95 16.19 10.24
N LYS A 140 -0.07 17.09 9.77
CA LYS A 140 0.11 17.38 8.33
C LYS A 140 0.82 16.28 7.53
N GLN A 141 1.64 15.45 8.17
CA GLN A 141 2.38 14.40 7.48
C GLN A 141 2.34 13.09 8.25
N ASP A 142 1.95 12.02 7.57
CA ASP A 142 1.93 10.65 8.08
C ASP A 142 2.95 9.81 7.30
N VAL A 143 3.99 9.33 7.99
CA VAL A 143 5.09 8.55 7.38
C VAL A 143 4.84 7.08 7.63
N VAL A 144 4.81 6.31 6.55
CA VAL A 144 4.40 4.91 6.56
C VAL A 144 5.46 4.05 5.93
N THR A 145 5.74 2.93 6.58
CA THR A 145 6.64 1.91 6.06
C THR A 145 5.82 0.74 5.54
N LEU A 146 5.85 0.52 4.23
CA LEU A 146 5.28 -0.66 3.59
C LEU A 146 6.36 -1.75 3.53
N GLN A 147 6.02 -2.94 4.00
CA GLN A 147 6.86 -4.12 3.86
C GLN A 147 6.42 -4.90 2.64
N LEU A 148 7.37 -5.30 1.80
CA LEU A 148 7.12 -6.17 0.66
C LEU A 148 7.92 -7.46 0.78
N ILE A 149 7.29 -8.54 0.35
CA ILE A 149 7.94 -9.84 0.20
C ILE A 149 7.80 -10.33 -1.23
N ARG A 150 8.87 -10.93 -1.74
CA ARG A 150 8.85 -11.67 -3.00
C ARG A 150 8.48 -13.10 -2.67
N ASP A 151 7.37 -13.54 -3.25
CA ASP A 151 6.96 -14.94 -3.22
C ASP A 151 6.78 -15.40 -4.66
N GLN A 152 7.57 -16.40 -5.03
CA GLN A 152 7.80 -16.82 -6.40
C GLN A 152 8.33 -15.64 -7.25
N GLU A 153 7.60 -15.25 -8.30
CA GLU A 153 7.97 -14.17 -9.21
C GLU A 153 7.19 -12.87 -8.97
N LYS A 154 6.43 -12.79 -7.87
CA LYS A 154 5.57 -11.65 -7.57
C LYS A 154 5.91 -10.99 -6.24
N TRP A 155 5.95 -9.67 -6.25
CA TRP A 155 6.04 -8.84 -5.05
C TRP A 155 4.65 -8.65 -4.42
N TRP A 156 4.59 -8.73 -3.09
CA TRP A 156 3.37 -8.61 -2.31
C TRP A 156 3.57 -7.60 -1.18
N ILE A 157 2.57 -6.76 -0.93
CA ILE A 157 2.49 -5.93 0.28
C ILE A 157 2.15 -6.85 1.45
N LEU A 158 3.03 -6.93 2.44
CA LEU A 158 2.86 -7.74 3.63
C LEU A 158 2.19 -6.93 4.73
N ASP A 159 1.16 -7.50 5.36
CA ASP A 159 0.45 -6.92 6.51
C ASP A 159 0.12 -5.42 6.29
N PRO A 160 -0.63 -5.08 5.21
CA PRO A 160 -0.93 -3.69 4.85
C PRO A 160 -1.48 -2.88 6.04
N PRO A 161 -1.07 -1.60 6.17
CA PRO A 161 -1.50 -0.75 7.27
C PRO A 161 -2.97 -0.31 7.12
N ILE A 162 -3.43 0.49 8.09
CA ILE A 162 -4.72 1.19 8.03
C ILE A 162 -4.82 1.96 6.69
N PRO A 163 -5.93 1.84 5.94
CA PRO A 163 -6.11 2.50 4.66
C PRO A 163 -6.02 4.02 4.72
N ARG A 164 -5.47 4.62 3.67
CA ARG A 164 -5.34 6.07 3.48
C ARG A 164 -6.08 6.50 2.23
N VAL A 165 -7.27 7.06 2.44
CA VAL A 165 -8.28 7.27 1.41
C VAL A 165 -8.39 8.76 1.10
N SER A 166 -8.60 9.11 -0.16
CA SER A 166 -8.85 10.49 -0.56
C SER A 166 -10.22 10.99 -0.11
N ILE A 167 -10.35 12.32 0.05
CA ILE A 167 -11.68 12.95 0.25
C ILE A 167 -12.63 12.58 -0.89
N LYS A 168 -12.11 12.57 -2.13
CA LYS A 168 -12.89 12.28 -3.33
C LYS A 168 -13.51 10.88 -3.28
N ALA A 169 -12.72 9.86 -2.95
CA ALA A 169 -13.18 8.49 -2.85
C ALA A 169 -14.26 8.32 -1.76
N LEU A 170 -14.05 8.91 -0.57
CA LEU A 170 -15.05 8.88 0.49
C LEU A 170 -16.33 9.63 0.12
N HIS A 171 -16.19 10.82 -0.46
CA HIS A 171 -17.34 11.61 -0.90
C HIS A 171 -18.15 10.86 -1.96
N GLN A 172 -17.48 10.23 -2.93
CA GLN A 172 -18.14 9.43 -3.96
C GLN A 172 -18.90 8.24 -3.35
N PHE A 173 -18.25 7.49 -2.46
CA PHE A 173 -18.88 6.36 -1.76
C PHE A 173 -20.16 6.78 -1.01
N TYR A 174 -20.08 7.81 -0.17
CA TYR A 174 -21.24 8.25 0.63
C TYR A 174 -22.34 8.83 -0.26
N LYS A 175 -21.98 9.55 -1.33
CA LYS A 175 -22.93 10.06 -2.30
C LYS A 175 -23.69 8.92 -2.98
N ASP A 176 -23.00 7.90 -3.48
CA ASP A 176 -23.65 6.77 -4.15
C ASP A 176 -24.57 5.99 -3.21
N ARG A 177 -24.18 5.84 -1.94
CA ARG A 177 -25.03 5.24 -0.90
C ARG A 177 -26.29 6.08 -0.65
N ILE A 178 -26.15 7.38 -0.43
CA ILE A 178 -27.27 8.31 -0.23
C ILE A 178 -28.21 8.29 -1.44
N ASP A 179 -27.68 8.40 -2.66
CA ASP A 179 -28.45 8.43 -3.89
C ASP A 179 -29.26 7.12 -4.05
N SER A 180 -28.65 5.97 -3.76
CA SER A 180 -29.34 4.67 -3.79
C SER A 180 -30.43 4.51 -2.72
N MET A 181 -30.33 5.25 -1.62
CA MET A 181 -31.31 5.20 -0.52
C MET A 181 -32.41 6.25 -0.65
N ALA A 182 -32.16 7.36 -1.35
CA ALA A 182 -33.02 8.53 -1.36
C ALA A 182 -34.47 8.19 -1.74
N GLU A 183 -34.69 7.49 -2.85
CA GLU A 183 -36.04 7.14 -3.30
C GLU A 183 -36.78 6.32 -2.23
N TRP A 184 -36.12 5.35 -1.59
CA TRP A 184 -36.75 4.49 -0.59
C TRP A 184 -37.03 5.20 0.74
N ILE A 185 -36.14 6.11 1.15
CA ILE A 185 -36.32 6.93 2.36
C ILE A 185 -37.52 7.87 2.23
N PHE A 186 -37.73 8.47 1.05
CA PHE A 186 -38.79 9.47 0.84
C PHE A 186 -40.13 8.90 0.37
N THR A 187 -40.19 7.64 -0.05
CA THR A 187 -41.42 7.04 -0.63
C THR A 187 -42.00 5.85 0.14
N LYS A 188 -41.32 5.26 1.14
CA LYS A 188 -41.78 4.06 1.88
C LYS A 188 -41.40 4.07 3.36
N GLN A 189 -41.96 3.10 4.12
CA GLN A 189 -41.83 2.83 5.56
C GLN A 189 -40.37 2.59 6.04
N ALA A 190 -39.45 3.52 5.77
CA ALA A 190 -38.11 3.45 6.33
C ALA A 190 -38.21 3.50 7.86
N SER A 191 -37.57 2.52 8.51
CA SER A 191 -37.41 2.52 9.96
C SER A 191 -36.65 3.77 10.41
N ASP A 192 -36.83 4.17 11.66
CA ASP A 192 -36.10 5.32 12.22
C ASP A 192 -34.58 5.11 12.17
N SER A 193 -34.13 3.86 12.28
CA SER A 193 -32.71 3.49 12.10
C SER A 193 -32.20 3.80 10.69
N GLN A 194 -32.99 3.52 9.65
CA GLN A 194 -32.60 3.81 8.26
C GLN A 194 -32.58 5.30 7.97
N LYS A 195 -33.55 6.06 8.49
CA LYS A 195 -33.56 7.52 8.41
C LYS A 195 -32.36 8.12 9.13
N ASN A 196 -32.04 7.63 10.33
CA ASN A 196 -30.87 8.07 11.07
C ASN A 196 -29.57 7.78 10.31
N ASN A 197 -29.41 6.59 9.70
CA ASN A 197 -28.24 6.30 8.87
C ASN A 197 -28.13 7.24 7.66
N TYR A 198 -29.25 7.56 7.01
CA TYR A 198 -29.28 8.52 5.91
C TYR A 198 -28.83 9.92 6.36
N GLU A 199 -29.32 10.40 7.51
CA GLU A 199 -28.91 11.69 8.08
C GLU A 199 -27.43 11.71 8.47
N GLU A 200 -26.92 10.66 9.11
CA GLU A 200 -25.51 10.56 9.50
C GLU A 200 -24.58 10.56 8.29
N MET A 201 -24.93 9.86 7.20
CA MET A 201 -24.14 9.92 5.97
C MET A 201 -24.13 11.33 5.35
N ASN A 202 -25.25 12.06 5.40
CA ASN A 202 -25.29 13.45 4.93
C ASN A 202 -24.38 14.37 5.77
N LYS A 203 -24.38 14.20 7.10
CA LYS A 203 -23.44 14.92 7.98
C LYS A 203 -21.99 14.62 7.64
N ILE A 204 -21.66 13.35 7.35
CA ILE A 204 -20.32 12.97 6.90
C ILE A 204 -19.96 13.67 5.58
N LEU A 205 -20.88 13.73 4.60
CA LEU A 205 -20.64 14.46 3.34
C LEU A 205 -20.38 15.96 3.58
N GLU A 206 -21.11 16.60 4.48
CA GLU A 206 -20.88 18.00 4.84
C GLU A 206 -19.48 18.22 5.43
N ILE A 207 -19.06 17.33 6.34
CA ILE A 207 -17.71 17.34 6.91
C ILE A 207 -16.67 17.18 5.80
N LEU A 208 -16.83 16.18 4.92
CA LEU A 208 -15.89 15.95 3.82
C LEU A 208 -15.77 17.16 2.90
N ARG A 209 -16.88 17.85 2.59
CA ARG A 209 -16.86 19.09 1.79
C ARG A 209 -16.09 20.22 2.47
N SER A 210 -16.16 20.33 3.79
CA SER A 210 -15.40 21.34 4.54
C SER A 210 -13.89 21.09 4.58
N LEU A 211 -13.45 19.88 4.22
CA LEU A 211 -12.05 19.48 4.19
C LEU A 211 -11.40 19.64 2.79
N MET A 212 -12.20 19.88 1.75
CA MET A 212 -11.76 20.11 0.37
C MET A 212 -11.16 21.51 0.22
#